data_AF-A0A261QF49-F1
#
_entry.id   AF-A0A261QF49-F1
#
_cell.length_a   1.000
_cell.length_b   1.000
_cell.length_c   1.000
_cell.angle_alpha   90.00
_cell.angle_beta   90.00
_cell.angle_gamma   90.00
#
_symmetry.space_group_name_H-M   'P 1'
#
loop_
_entity.id
_entity.type
_entity.pdbx_description
1 polymer ?
#
loop_
_entity_poly.entity_id
_entity_poly.type
_entity_poly.pdbx_seq_one_letter_code
_entity_poly.pdbx_strand_id
1 'polypeptide(L)'
;MQAFIKNYSIVLLFIVTTIVTGIILIFSLSEDSDQYLEVVVQEGDSLWTIAEKYHKINGMKQEDFIIWVQAENQLNTAMIQVGDVLVLPVNSADSSYSENQLAFRKD
;
A
#
# COMPACT_ATOMS: atom_id res chain seq x y z
N MET A 1 -15.91 4.96 -49.90
CA MET A 1 -15.33 4.68 -48.56
C MET A 1 -16.36 4.64 -47.42
N GLN A 2 -17.62 5.04 -47.59
CA GLN A 2 -18.62 5.06 -46.50
C GLN A 2 -19.43 3.75 -46.33
N ALA A 3 -19.51 2.91 -47.38
CA ALA A 3 -20.31 1.68 -47.34
C ALA A 3 -19.73 0.56 -46.45
N PHE A 4 -18.40 0.55 -46.25
CA PHE A 4 -17.73 -0.47 -45.46
C PHE A 4 -18.02 -0.32 -43.96
N ILE A 5 -17.99 0.92 -43.45
CA ILE A 5 -18.22 1.23 -42.02
C ILE A 5 -19.64 0.85 -41.59
N LYS A 6 -20.62 0.98 -42.50
CA LYS A 6 -22.04 0.71 -42.19
C LYS A 6 -22.34 -0.78 -41.97
N ASN A 7 -21.66 -1.67 -42.69
CA ASN A 7 -21.87 -3.11 -42.61
C ASN A 7 -21.07 -3.78 -41.48
N TYR A 8 -19.94 -3.20 -41.07
CA TYR A 8 -19.12 -3.69 -39.96
C TYR A 8 -19.34 -2.92 -38.65
N SER A 9 -20.32 -2.01 -38.58
CA SER A 9 -20.56 -1.13 -37.43
C SER A 9 -20.74 -1.90 -36.11
N ILE A 10 -21.43 -3.04 -36.14
CA ILE A 10 -21.64 -3.87 -34.95
C ILE A 10 -20.35 -4.59 -34.53
N VAL A 11 -19.60 -5.11 -35.50
CA VAL A 11 -18.34 -5.84 -35.26
C VAL A 11 -17.27 -4.88 -34.71
N LEU A 12 -17.20 -3.66 -35.26
CA LEU A 12 -16.32 -2.61 -34.77
C LEU A 12 -16.67 -2.20 -33.34
N LEU A 13 -17.96 -2.12 -33.00
CA LEU A 13 -18.41 -1.83 -31.63
C LEU A 13 -17.94 -2.92 -30.67
N PHE A 14 -18.15 -4.20 -31.00
CA PHE A 14 -17.69 -5.32 -30.16
C PHE A 14 -16.18 -5.35 -29.97
N ILE A 15 -15.39 -5.03 -30.99
CA ILE A 15 -13.92 -4.94 -30.87
C ILE A 15 -13.52 -3.85 -29.89
N VAL A 16 -14.12 -2.66 -30.00
CA VAL A 16 -13.84 -1.56 -29.07
C VAL A 16 -14.26 -1.93 -27.65
N THR A 17 -15.43 -2.54 -27.46
CA THR A 17 -15.88 -2.97 -26.13
C THR A 17 -14.94 -4.00 -25.53
N THR A 18 -14.46 -4.97 -26.32
CA THR A 18 -13.52 -6.01 -25.85
C THR A 18 -12.18 -5.41 -25.44
N ILE A 19 -11.67 -4.44 -26.20
CA ILE A 19 -10.43 -3.73 -25.87
C ILE A 19 -10.60 -2.90 -24.60
N VAL A 20 -11.71 -2.16 -24.46
CA VAL A 20 -12.00 -1.37 -23.26
C VAL A 20 -12.10 -2.26 -22.02
N THR A 21 -12.82 -3.37 -22.09
CA THR A 21 -12.92 -4.32 -20.97
C THR A 21 -11.57 -4.94 -20.65
N GLY A 22 -10.76 -5.27 -21.66
CA GLY A 22 -9.40 -5.79 -21.46
C GLY A 22 -8.48 -4.79 -20.76
N ILE A 23 -8.56 -3.51 -21.14
CA ILE A 23 -7.82 -2.43 -20.49
C ILE A 23 -8.28 -2.27 -19.03
N ILE A 24 -9.59 -2.29 -18.77
CA ILE A 24 -10.14 -2.22 -17.41
C ILE A 24 -9.64 -3.39 -16.55
N LEU A 25 -9.59 -4.61 -17.10
CA LEU A 25 -9.07 -5.77 -16.39
C LEU A 25 -7.58 -5.65 -16.06
N ILE A 26 -6.77 -5.15 -16.99
CA ILE A 26 -5.33 -4.92 -16.74
C ILE A 26 -5.14 -3.88 -15.63
N PHE A 27 -5.90 -2.78 -15.66
CA PHE A 27 -5.86 -1.77 -14.59
C PHE A 27 -6.33 -2.33 -13.24
N SER A 28 -7.37 -3.17 -13.23
CA SER A 28 -7.87 -3.80 -12.00
C SER A 28 -6.89 -4.81 -11.41
N LEU A 29 -6.08 -5.47 -12.25
CA LEU A 29 -4.98 -6.33 -11.80
C LEU A 29 -3.77 -5.53 -11.31
N SER A 30 -3.74 -4.23 -11.57
CA SER A 30 -2.70 -3.31 -11.13
C SER A 30 -3.04 -2.62 -9.81
N GLU A 31 -4.04 -3.10 -9.07
CA GLU A 31 -4.11 -2.81 -7.64
C GLU A 31 -2.82 -3.37 -7.02
N ASP A 32 -1.82 -2.50 -6.85
CA ASP A 32 -0.78 -2.70 -5.86
C ASP A 32 -1.56 -3.00 -4.57
N SER A 33 -1.61 -4.28 -4.21
CA SER A 33 -2.14 -4.69 -2.93
C SER A 33 -1.11 -4.18 -1.93
N ASP A 34 -1.16 -2.89 -1.65
CA ASP A 34 -0.27 -2.24 -0.72
C ASP A 34 -0.53 -2.92 0.61
N GLN A 35 0.38 -3.81 0.98
CA GLN A 35 0.23 -4.62 2.16
C GLN A 35 0.61 -3.73 3.33
N TYR A 36 -0.42 -3.18 3.96
CA TYR A 36 -0.28 -2.31 5.10
C TYR A 36 -0.33 -3.09 6.41
N LEU A 37 0.33 -2.54 7.43
CA LEU A 37 0.27 -3.01 8.81
C LEU A 37 -0.32 -1.92 9.67
N GLU A 38 -1.37 -2.23 10.42
CA GLU A 38 -1.89 -1.33 11.44
C GLU A 38 -1.20 -1.58 12.77
N VAL A 39 -0.67 -0.51 13.39
CA VAL A 39 -0.03 -0.57 14.71
C VAL A 39 -0.70 0.44 15.64
N VAL A 40 -1.02 -0.01 16.85
CA VAL A 40 -1.51 0.87 17.93
C VAL A 40 -0.31 1.48 18.65
N VAL A 41 -0.28 2.80 18.75
CA VAL A 41 0.78 3.55 19.44
C VAL A 41 0.72 3.28 20.94
N GLN A 42 1.84 2.85 21.51
CA GLN A 42 1.98 2.56 22.93
C GLN A 42 2.69 3.68 23.68
N GLU A 43 2.66 3.61 25.01
CA GLU A 43 3.37 4.58 25.85
C GLU A 43 4.87 4.53 25.60
N GLY A 44 5.46 5.70 25.32
CA GLY A 44 6.88 5.84 24.98
C GLY A 44 7.19 5.69 23.49
N ASP A 45 6.20 5.36 22.65
CA ASP A 45 6.38 5.36 21.21
C ASP A 45 6.46 6.79 20.65
N SER A 46 7.31 6.94 19.65
CA SER A 46 7.41 8.12 18.81
C SER A 46 7.42 7.67 17.36
N LEU A 47 7.07 8.56 16.44
CA LEU A 47 7.12 8.23 15.01
C LEU A 47 8.53 7.80 14.58
N TRP A 48 9.56 8.33 15.25
CA TRP A 48 10.96 7.95 15.04
C TRP A 48 11.25 6.51 15.48
N THR A 49 10.84 6.12 16.69
CA THR A 49 11.09 4.77 17.22
C THR A 49 10.29 3.71 16.48
N ILE A 50 9.07 4.04 16.05
CA ILE A 50 8.27 3.20 15.15
C ILE A 50 9.00 3.03 13.82
N ALA A 51 9.45 4.12 13.20
CA ALA A 51 10.19 4.03 11.95
C ALA A 51 11.47 3.19 12.11
N GLU A 52 12.26 3.37 13.17
CA GLU A 52 13.46 2.58 13.46
C GLU A 52 13.17 1.07 13.54
N LYS A 53 12.02 0.70 14.12
CA LYS A 53 11.59 -0.69 14.26
C LYS A 53 11.15 -1.31 12.93
N TYR A 54 10.46 -0.55 12.08
CA TYR A 54 9.74 -1.11 10.93
C TYR A 54 10.34 -0.77 9.55
N HIS A 55 11.16 0.28 9.42
CA HIS A 55 11.65 0.75 8.12
C HIS A 55 12.45 -0.31 7.35
N LYS A 56 13.19 -1.17 8.07
CA LYS A 56 14.02 -2.24 7.46
C LYS A 56 13.19 -3.36 6.86
N ILE A 57 11.97 -3.58 7.36
CA ILE A 57 11.10 -4.65 6.88
C ILE A 57 10.68 -4.36 5.43
N ASN A 58 10.43 -3.09 5.11
CA ASN A 58 10.14 -2.66 3.74
C ASN A 58 11.37 -2.13 2.98
N GLY A 59 12.59 -2.33 3.51
CA GLY A 59 13.83 -1.88 2.88
C GLY A 59 13.94 -0.36 2.64
N MET A 60 13.06 0.44 3.26
CA MET A 60 13.04 1.90 3.11
C MET A 60 14.06 2.56 4.03
N LYS A 61 14.49 3.77 3.64
CA LYS A 61 15.18 4.66 4.59
C LYS A 61 14.20 5.13 5.64
N GLN A 62 14.70 5.33 6.86
CA GLN A 62 13.87 5.75 7.99
C GLN A 62 13.14 7.07 7.72
N GLU A 63 13.82 8.02 7.05
CA GLU A 63 13.28 9.33 6.68
C GLU A 63 12.07 9.19 5.75
N ASP A 64 12.23 8.41 4.68
CA ASP A 64 11.19 8.15 3.67
C ASP A 64 10.00 7.42 4.31
N PHE A 65 10.28 6.49 5.22
CA PHE A 65 9.25 5.79 5.98
C PHE A 65 8.42 6.75 6.85
N ILE A 66 9.07 7.67 7.56
CA ILE A 66 8.37 8.68 8.39
C ILE A 66 7.48 9.54 7.51
N ILE A 67 8.00 10.08 6.39
CA ILE A 67 7.23 10.91 5.47
C ILE A 67 6.02 10.17 4.94
N TRP A 68 6.20 8.91 4.55
CA TRP A 68 5.11 8.06 4.07
C TRP A 68 4.04 7.86 5.15
N VAL A 69 4.43 7.49 6.37
CA VAL A 69 3.48 7.25 7.48
C VAL A 69 2.73 8.53 7.82
N GLN A 70 3.37 9.70 7.75
CA GLN A 70 2.69 10.97 7.96
C GLN A 70 1.64 11.26 6.88
N ALA A 71 1.99 11.02 5.62
CA ALA A 71 1.10 11.25 4.48
C ALA A 71 -0.13 10.32 4.54
N GLU A 72 0.09 9.02 4.77
CA GLU A 72 -0.97 8.02 4.79
C GLU A 72 -1.93 8.22 5.96
N ASN A 73 -1.40 8.54 7.15
CA ASN A 73 -2.19 8.73 8.36
C ASN A 73 -2.67 10.17 8.57
N GLN A 74 -2.51 11.04 7.56
CA GLN A 74 -2.94 12.44 7.59
C GLN A 74 -2.36 13.22 8.79
N LEU A 75 -1.14 12.86 9.21
CA LEU A 75 -0.47 13.50 10.33
C LEU A 75 0.15 14.82 9.87
N ASN A 76 -0.42 15.93 10.33
CA ASN A 76 0.09 17.28 10.03
C ASN A 76 1.46 17.55 10.69
N THR A 77 1.85 16.77 11.69
CA THR A 77 3.13 16.88 12.41
C THR A 77 3.64 15.49 12.78
N ALA A 78 4.84 15.38 13.35
CA ALA A 78 5.37 14.09 13.85
C ALA A 78 4.84 13.70 15.24
N MET A 79 3.87 14.46 15.80
CA MET A 79 3.22 14.10 17.05
C MET A 79 2.19 12.99 16.83
N ILE A 80 2.29 11.96 17.67
CA ILE A 80 1.37 10.84 17.76
C ILE A 80 0.98 10.67 19.24
N GLN A 81 -0.19 10.13 19.51
CA GLN A 81 -0.72 9.92 20.86
C GLN A 81 -0.92 8.43 21.15
N VAL A 82 -0.81 8.07 22.43
CA VAL A 82 -1.07 6.70 22.87
C VAL A 82 -2.51 6.31 22.53
N GLY A 83 -2.67 5.16 21.87
CA GLY A 83 -3.95 4.68 21.37
C GLY A 83 -4.26 5.05 19.92
N ASP A 84 -3.45 5.91 19.27
CA ASP A 84 -3.57 6.14 17.83
C ASP A 84 -3.31 4.85 17.06
N VAL A 85 -4.05 4.66 15.96
CA VAL A 85 -3.82 3.55 15.03
C VAL A 85 -3.10 4.12 13.81
N LEU A 86 -1.91 3.62 13.55
CA LEU A 86 -1.08 4.03 12.43
C LEU A 86 -1.01 2.93 11.38
N VAL A 87 -1.31 3.29 10.15
CA VAL A 87 -1.08 2.49 8.94
C VAL A 87 0.39 2.64 8.56
N LEU A 88 1.09 1.52 8.48
CA LEU A 88 2.50 1.44 8.10
C LEU A 88 2.64 0.73 6.75
N PRO A 89 3.64 1.10 5.93
CA PRO A 89 3.93 0.44 4.67
C PRO A 89 4.76 -0.80 4.99
N VAL A 90 4.16 -1.81 5.61
CA VAL A 90 4.84 -3.05 6.01
C VAL A 90 3.93 -4.22 5.68
N ASN A 91 4.49 -5.19 4.95
CA ASN A 91 3.78 -6.42 4.66
C ASN A 91 3.42 -7.14 5.96
N SER A 92 2.13 -7.39 6.17
CA SER A 92 1.61 -8.01 7.39
C SER A 92 2.16 -9.44 7.58
N ALA A 93 2.48 -10.16 6.51
CA ALA A 93 3.19 -11.45 6.60
C ALA A 93 4.62 -11.27 7.15
N ASP A 94 5.38 -10.28 6.68
CA ASP A 94 6.77 -10.04 7.11
C ASP A 94 6.87 -9.53 8.56
N SER A 95 5.83 -8.81 9.03
CA SER A 95 5.74 -8.37 10.42
C SER A 95 5.60 -9.53 11.42
N SER A 96 4.79 -10.55 11.10
CA SER A 96 4.61 -11.73 11.95
C SER A 96 5.89 -12.56 12.08
N TYR A 97 6.73 -12.62 11.04
CA TYR A 97 8.03 -13.27 11.13
C TYR A 97 9.02 -12.49 11.99
N SER A 98 8.94 -11.16 11.98
CA SER A 98 9.85 -10.29 12.73
C SER A 98 9.50 -10.23 14.22
N GLU A 99 8.21 -10.17 14.57
CA GLU A 99 7.76 -10.12 15.97
C GLU A 99 8.09 -11.39 16.75
N ASN A 100 7.92 -12.55 16.10
CA ASN A 100 8.35 -13.84 16.67
C ASN A 100 9.87 -13.85 16.91
N GLN A 101 10.68 -13.34 15.98
CA GLN A 101 12.14 -13.30 16.15
C GLN A 101 12.61 -12.29 17.23
N LEU A 102 11.87 -11.20 17.46
CA LEU A 102 12.15 -10.26 18.55
C LEU A 102 11.80 -10.86 19.93
N ALA A 103 10.76 -11.68 20.01
CA ALA A 103 10.40 -12.40 21.23
C ALA A 103 11.41 -13.53 21.58
N PHE A 104 12.03 -14.14 20.57
CA PHE A 104 13.03 -15.20 20.74
C PHE A 104 14.46 -14.70 21.06
N ARG A 105 14.70 -13.39 21.11
CA ARG A 105 16.05 -12.81 21.35
C ARG A 105 16.22 -12.20 22.74
N LYS A 106 15.32 -12.50 23.69
CA LYS A 106 15.24 -11.88 25.02
C LYS A 106 15.79 -12.76 26.16
N ASP A 107 16.62 -13.73 25.85
CA ASP A 107 17.34 -14.63 26.75
C ASP A 107 18.81 -14.24 26.94
#